data_AF-A0A7X5BVL3-F1
#
_entry.id   AF-A0A7X5BVL3-F1
#
_cell.length_a   1.000
_cell.length_b   1.000
_cell.length_c   1.000
_cell.angle_alpha   90.00
_cell.angle_beta   90.00
_cell.angle_gamma   90.00
#
_symmetry.space_group_name_H-M   'P 1'
#
loop_
_entity.id
_entity.type
_entity.pdbx_description
1 polymer ?
#
loop_
_entity_poly.entity_id
_entity_poly.type
_entity_poly.pdbx_seq_one_letter_code
_entity_poly.pdbx_strand_id
1 'polypeptide(L)'
;MKRSLSTHPGESGQVLVESALVIPVMVFLILGILQLGTLHHARLMTEYAAYRAARAGIVNSGDCEIMKKAAYAALLPTLGPPKASASGNLKGRVDTLINVAKVHDAYTVGSQAAQNQRFQQVDLERVRVEVTNPRRSQLPTLFASYGSHMQGLEVDYDDIRNAQVIEANLLTVRITYFYEMRIPFANWQLHAFYMGREALNGLAMRGVNFTTQKVNGGSLTDHLEDAGAGQSPDHKKIRTLADSNVFAIPVVATYSMRMQSNLLNSGSHGPNACAVDG
;
A
#
# COMPACT_ATOMS: atom_id res chain seq x y z
N MET A 1 44.77 -60.41 26.70
CA MET A 1 43.58 -59.62 26.30
C MET A 1 43.99 -58.15 26.22
N LYS A 2 44.18 -57.59 25.02
CA LYS A 2 44.45 -56.15 24.81
C LYS A 2 43.14 -55.49 24.36
N ARG A 3 42.55 -54.62 25.18
CA ARG A 3 41.46 -53.73 24.75
C ARG A 3 42.10 -52.50 24.11
N SER A 4 41.86 -52.31 22.81
CA SER A 4 42.18 -51.09 22.09
C SER A 4 41.06 -50.08 22.34
N LEU A 5 41.40 -48.94 22.96
CA LEU A 5 40.52 -47.76 23.05
C LEU A 5 40.76 -46.93 21.79
N SER A 6 39.82 -46.94 20.84
CA SER A 6 39.83 -45.97 19.73
C SER A 6 39.25 -44.66 20.22
N THR A 7 40.09 -43.69 20.54
CA THR A 7 39.69 -42.28 20.67
C THR A 7 39.58 -41.69 19.28
N HIS A 8 38.35 -41.44 18.80
CA HIS A 8 38.10 -40.70 17.56
C HIS A 8 38.30 -39.20 17.86
N PRO A 9 39.35 -38.53 17.36
CA PRO A 9 39.65 -37.14 17.72
C PRO A 9 38.83 -36.09 16.93
N GLY A 10 37.71 -36.48 16.30
CA GLY A 10 37.08 -35.67 15.24
C GLY A 10 35.72 -35.03 15.56
N GLU A 11 34.98 -35.47 16.59
CA GLU A 11 33.58 -35.04 16.78
C GLU A 11 33.41 -33.67 17.45
N SER A 12 34.33 -33.23 18.32
CA SER A 12 34.13 -32.03 19.14
C SER A 12 34.28 -30.70 18.38
N GLY A 13 34.79 -30.72 17.15
CA GLY A 13 34.90 -29.55 16.26
C GLY A 13 33.84 -29.48 15.16
N GLN A 14 33.20 -30.60 14.83
CA GLN A 14 32.22 -30.67 13.74
C GLN A 14 30.95 -29.88 14.06
N VAL A 15 30.46 -29.95 15.31
CA VAL A 15 29.28 -29.19 15.76
C VAL A 15 29.51 -27.68 15.65
N LEU A 16 30.74 -27.20 15.88
CA LEU A 16 31.08 -25.80 15.72
C LEU A 16 31.01 -25.37 14.24
N VAL A 17 31.50 -26.19 13.33
CA VAL A 17 31.48 -25.91 11.88
C VAL A 17 30.06 -25.97 11.33
N GLU A 18 29.27 -26.98 11.71
CA GLU A 18 27.87 -27.09 11.30
C GLU A 18 27.04 -25.93 11.84
N SER A 19 27.21 -25.57 13.12
CA SER A 19 26.49 -24.43 13.71
C SER A 19 26.91 -23.09 13.09
N ALA A 20 28.19 -22.93 12.75
CA ALA A 20 28.70 -21.72 12.10
C ALA A 20 28.08 -21.49 10.71
N LEU A 21 27.67 -22.56 10.02
CA LEU A 21 26.99 -22.47 8.72
C LEU A 21 25.46 -22.36 8.87
N VAL A 22 24.86 -23.10 9.80
CA VAL A 22 23.40 -23.14 9.98
C VAL A 22 22.86 -21.85 10.61
N ILE A 23 23.52 -21.28 11.62
CA ILE A 23 23.01 -20.09 12.33
C ILE A 23 22.80 -18.91 11.37
N PRO A 24 23.75 -18.52 10.50
CA PRO A 24 23.54 -17.42 9.56
C PRO A 24 22.39 -17.68 8.58
N VAL A 25 22.27 -18.91 8.07
CA VAL A 25 21.19 -19.29 7.15
C VAL A 25 19.84 -19.22 7.85
N MET A 26 19.75 -19.68 9.10
CA MET A 26 18.52 -19.65 9.87
C MET A 26 18.10 -18.22 10.24
N VAL A 27 19.05 -17.36 10.63
CA VAL A 27 18.78 -15.93 10.85
C VAL A 27 18.29 -15.26 9.57
N PHE A 28 18.93 -15.53 8.43
CA PHE A 28 18.52 -15.00 7.13
C PHE A 28 17.08 -15.42 6.78
N LEU A 29 16.76 -16.70 7.00
CA LEU A 29 15.42 -17.26 6.73
C LEU A 29 14.35 -16.65 7.66
N ILE A 30 14.64 -16.49 8.96
CA ILE A 30 13.73 -15.86 9.91
C ILE A 30 13.45 -14.41 9.51
N LEU A 31 14.50 -13.62 9.20
CA LEU A 31 14.34 -12.24 8.77
C LEU A 31 13.57 -12.12 7.45
N GLY A 32 13.81 -13.05 6.51
CA GLY A 32 13.04 -13.14 5.26
C GLY A 32 11.56 -13.42 5.49
N ILE A 33 11.22 -14.37 6.37
CA ILE A 33 9.83 -14.67 6.74
C ILE A 33 9.18 -13.45 7.42
N LEU A 34 9.88 -12.78 8.34
CA LEU A 34 9.37 -11.58 8.99
C LEU A 34 9.08 -10.46 7.98
N GLN A 35 9.95 -10.25 7.00
CA GLN A 35 9.75 -9.27 5.93
C GLN A 35 8.51 -9.57 5.08
N LEU A 36 8.31 -10.83 4.68
CA LEU A 36 7.13 -11.24 3.93
C LEU A 36 5.85 -11.16 4.80
N GLY A 37 5.97 -11.47 6.08
CA GLY A 37 4.88 -11.36 7.05
C GLY A 37 4.38 -9.92 7.21
N THR A 38 5.27 -8.94 7.28
CA THR A 38 4.88 -7.51 7.37
C THR A 38 4.24 -7.01 6.08
N LEU A 39 4.71 -7.45 4.91
CA LEU A 39 4.07 -7.17 3.62
C LEU A 39 2.67 -7.78 3.53
N HIS A 40 2.51 -9.03 3.97
CA HIS A 40 1.20 -9.67 4.00
C HIS A 40 0.24 -8.96 4.97
N HIS A 41 0.74 -8.55 6.14
CA HIS A 41 -0.02 -7.75 7.09
C HIS A 41 -0.47 -6.41 6.48
N ALA A 42 0.40 -5.73 5.73
CA ALA A 42 0.04 -4.50 5.01
C ALA A 42 -1.04 -4.73 3.95
N ARG A 43 -1.02 -5.88 3.25
CA ARG A 43 -2.08 -6.29 2.32
C ARG A 43 -3.43 -6.46 3.02
N LEU A 44 -3.48 -7.22 4.11
CA LEU A 44 -4.71 -7.41 4.88
C LEU A 44 -5.27 -6.08 5.39
N MET A 45 -4.41 -5.18 5.86
CA MET A 45 -4.83 -3.84 6.29
C MET A 45 -5.33 -2.98 5.13
N THR A 46 -4.79 -3.14 3.92
CA THR A 46 -5.26 -2.43 2.72
C THR A 46 -6.62 -2.95 2.27
N GLU A 47 -6.86 -4.25 2.31
CA GLU A 47 -8.18 -4.85 2.05
C GLU A 47 -9.22 -4.36 3.07
N TYR A 48 -8.83 -4.31 4.35
CA TYR A 48 -9.67 -3.75 5.41
C TYR A 48 -9.91 -2.24 5.25
N ALA A 49 -8.90 -1.49 4.77
CA ALA A 49 -9.03 -0.08 4.45
C ALA A 49 -10.02 0.17 3.31
N ALA A 50 -9.98 -0.64 2.25
CA ALA A 50 -10.93 -0.57 1.15
C ALA A 50 -12.36 -0.84 1.62
N TYR A 51 -12.55 -1.86 2.47
CA TYR A 51 -13.84 -2.13 3.11
C TYR A 51 -14.34 -0.95 3.97
N ARG A 52 -13.48 -0.38 4.83
CA ARG A 52 -13.86 0.75 5.69
C ARG A 52 -14.14 2.01 4.89
N ALA A 53 -13.36 2.28 3.84
CA ALA A 53 -13.58 3.41 2.95
C ALA A 53 -14.91 3.27 2.20
N ALA A 54 -15.18 2.11 1.60
CA ALA A 54 -16.47 1.85 0.95
C ALA A 54 -17.63 2.00 1.93
N ARG A 55 -17.54 1.43 3.14
CA ARG A 55 -18.57 1.54 4.17
C ARG A 55 -18.83 2.99 4.60
N ALA A 56 -17.78 3.79 4.75
CA ALA A 56 -17.90 5.20 5.10
C ALA A 56 -18.50 6.01 3.93
N GLY A 57 -18.13 5.69 2.69
CA GLY A 57 -18.64 6.34 1.49
C GLY A 57 -20.13 6.10 1.28
N ILE A 58 -20.60 4.84 1.41
CA ILE A 58 -22.01 4.50 1.14
C ILE A 58 -23.02 5.19 2.05
N VAL A 59 -22.62 5.62 3.25
CA VAL A 59 -23.49 6.32 4.21
C VAL A 59 -23.28 7.84 4.23
N ASN A 60 -22.22 8.34 3.59
CA ASN A 60 -21.90 9.77 3.50
C ASN A 60 -21.87 10.25 2.05
N SER A 61 -22.86 9.82 1.25
CA SER A 61 -23.07 10.28 -0.13
C SER A 61 -21.87 10.12 -1.08
N GLY A 62 -20.94 9.21 -0.81
CA GLY A 62 -19.73 9.01 -1.61
C GLY A 62 -18.62 10.04 -1.38
N ASP A 63 -18.61 10.74 -0.23
CA ASP A 63 -17.61 11.76 0.10
C ASP A 63 -16.18 11.23 0.17
N CYS A 64 -15.31 11.76 -0.71
CA CYS A 64 -13.92 11.36 -0.83
C CYS A 64 -13.07 11.63 0.43
N GLU A 65 -13.31 12.73 1.14
CA GLU A 65 -12.55 13.09 2.34
C GLU A 65 -12.91 12.17 3.50
N ILE A 66 -14.19 11.84 3.67
CA ILE A 66 -14.63 10.89 4.70
C ILE A 66 -14.11 9.48 4.41
N MET A 67 -14.17 9.03 3.16
CA MET A 67 -13.59 7.74 2.75
C MET A 67 -12.08 7.70 3.00
N LYS A 68 -11.37 8.77 2.66
CA LYS A 68 -9.92 8.89 2.90
C LYS A 68 -9.60 8.83 4.38
N LYS A 69 -10.33 9.55 5.24
CA LYS A 69 -10.20 9.45 6.71
C LYS A 69 -10.41 8.01 7.18
N ALA A 70 -11.48 7.35 6.74
CA ALA A 70 -11.74 5.96 7.10
C ALA A 70 -10.63 4.99 6.67
N ALA A 71 -10.05 5.19 5.48
CA ALA A 71 -8.90 4.42 4.99
C ALA A 71 -7.66 4.63 5.86
N TYR A 72 -7.30 5.88 6.17
CA TYR A 72 -6.16 6.19 7.04
C TYR A 72 -6.34 5.56 8.43
N ALA A 73 -7.54 5.60 9.01
CA ALA A 73 -7.83 4.97 10.30
C ALA A 73 -7.57 3.45 10.30
N ALA A 74 -7.83 2.75 9.18
CA ALA A 74 -7.53 1.33 9.05
C ALA A 74 -6.02 1.05 8.93
N LEU A 75 -5.31 1.93 8.21
CA LEU A 75 -3.90 1.73 7.88
C LEU A 75 -2.92 2.17 8.99
N LEU A 76 -3.39 2.91 10.01
CA LEU A 76 -2.56 3.43 11.11
C LEU A 76 -1.54 2.43 11.68
N PRO A 77 -1.87 1.16 11.94
CA PRO A 77 -0.91 0.20 12.52
C PRO A 77 0.30 -0.07 11.61
N THR A 78 0.12 0.09 10.30
CA THR A 78 1.15 -0.16 9.28
C THR A 78 1.77 1.12 8.75
N LEU A 79 1.16 2.28 9.04
CA LEU A 79 1.70 3.57 8.69
C LEU A 79 2.85 3.93 9.63
N GLY A 80 3.82 4.64 9.06
CA GLY A 80 4.89 5.23 9.84
C GLY A 80 4.46 6.26 10.88
N PRO A 81 5.39 6.69 11.76
CA PRO A 81 5.18 7.89 12.55
C PRO A 81 4.97 9.10 11.63
N PRO A 82 4.03 10.01 11.96
CA PRO A 82 3.88 11.26 11.23
C PRO A 82 5.16 12.09 11.36
N LYS A 83 5.60 12.71 10.26
CA LYS A 83 6.83 13.53 10.22
C LYS A 83 6.56 14.96 10.67
N ALA A 84 5.36 15.47 10.42
CA ALA A 84 4.92 16.80 10.81
C ALA A 84 3.89 16.72 11.94
N SER A 85 4.09 17.47 13.03
CA SER A 85 3.20 17.45 14.20
C SER A 85 3.08 18.84 14.81
N ALA A 86 1.85 19.27 15.10
CA ALA A 86 1.57 20.55 15.76
C ALA A 86 2.04 20.58 17.23
N SER A 87 2.27 19.43 17.88
CA SER A 87 2.56 19.30 19.32
C SER A 87 4.00 18.82 19.62
N GLY A 88 4.94 18.93 18.68
CA GLY A 88 6.26 18.29 18.78
C GLY A 88 6.21 16.78 18.48
N ASN A 89 7.32 16.05 18.73
CA ASN A 89 7.53 14.64 18.34
C ASN A 89 6.38 13.70 18.76
N LEU A 90 5.39 13.52 17.89
CA LEU A 90 4.34 12.51 18.04
C LEU A 90 4.99 11.14 17.90
N LYS A 91 5.00 10.38 19.00
CA LYS A 91 5.36 8.97 18.94
C LYS A 91 4.32 8.27 18.06
N GLY A 92 4.74 7.69 16.93
CA GLY A 92 3.86 6.94 16.02
C GLY A 92 3.28 5.64 16.59
N ARG A 93 3.26 5.48 17.92
CA ARG A 93 2.64 4.35 18.61
C ARG A 93 1.13 4.55 18.62
N VAL A 94 0.38 3.49 18.35
CA VAL A 94 -1.08 3.47 18.31
C VAL A 94 -1.61 2.43 19.32
N ASP A 95 -1.09 2.49 20.54
CA ASP A 95 -1.34 1.54 21.63
C ASP A 95 -2.52 1.93 22.55
N THR A 96 -2.87 3.21 22.58
CA THR A 96 -4.04 3.73 23.31
C THR A 96 -4.98 4.44 22.36
N LEU A 97 -6.27 4.51 22.70
CA LEU A 97 -7.27 5.21 21.89
C LEU A 97 -6.91 6.70 21.68
N ILE A 98 -6.32 7.33 22.70
CA ILE A 98 -5.83 8.72 22.62
C ILE A 98 -4.70 8.84 21.60
N ASN A 99 -3.74 7.90 21.62
CA ASN A 99 -2.63 7.92 20.67
C ASN A 99 -3.10 7.63 19.24
N VAL A 100 -4.02 6.68 19.07
CA VAL A 100 -4.69 6.41 17.79
C VAL A 100 -5.32 7.69 17.24
N ALA A 101 -6.13 8.39 18.05
CA ALA A 101 -6.78 9.64 17.65
C ALA A 101 -5.76 10.72 17.25
N LYS A 102 -4.71 10.94 18.06
CA LYS A 102 -3.66 11.92 17.75
C LYS A 102 -2.92 11.62 16.45
N VAL A 103 -2.55 10.36 16.23
CA VAL A 103 -1.86 9.95 15.00
C VAL A 103 -2.81 10.05 13.81
N HIS A 104 -4.08 9.66 13.99
CA HIS A 104 -5.12 9.82 12.98
C HIS A 104 -5.28 11.28 12.55
N ASP A 105 -5.42 12.18 13.51
CA ASP A 105 -5.58 13.61 13.27
C ASP A 105 -4.35 14.19 12.56
N ALA A 106 -3.14 13.75 12.92
CA ALA A 106 -1.92 14.15 12.22
C ALA A 106 -1.92 13.76 10.73
N TYR A 107 -2.63 12.69 10.35
CA TYR A 107 -2.80 12.28 8.95
C TYR A 107 -4.02 12.87 8.28
N THR A 108 -5.01 13.38 9.00
CA THR A 108 -6.34 13.67 8.43
C THR A 108 -6.87 15.08 8.68
N VAL A 109 -6.30 15.81 9.64
CA VAL A 109 -6.79 17.11 10.08
C VAL A 109 -5.66 18.15 10.10
N GLY A 110 -5.98 19.36 9.68
CA GLY A 110 -5.10 20.53 9.77
C GLY A 110 -4.06 20.64 8.64
N SER A 111 -3.25 21.69 8.70
CA SER A 111 -2.25 22.03 7.67
C SER A 111 -1.12 21.00 7.54
N GLN A 112 -0.89 20.19 8.59
CA GLN A 112 0.15 19.16 8.62
C GLN A 112 -0.30 17.84 7.98
N ALA A 113 -1.61 17.62 7.82
CA ALA A 113 -2.14 16.39 7.21
C ALA A 113 -1.63 16.21 5.79
N ALA A 114 -1.69 17.26 4.97
CA ALA A 114 -1.18 17.22 3.59
C ALA A 114 0.29 16.79 3.51
N GLN A 115 1.11 17.19 4.50
CA GLN A 115 2.52 16.81 4.56
C GLN A 115 2.69 15.33 4.96
N ASN A 116 1.92 14.86 5.94
CA ASN A 116 2.01 13.50 6.43
C ASN A 116 1.39 12.48 5.45
N GLN A 117 0.41 12.89 4.65
CA GLN A 117 -0.24 12.06 3.65
C GLN A 117 0.64 11.76 2.45
N ARG A 118 1.78 12.45 2.27
CA ARG A 118 2.67 12.33 1.12
C ARG A 118 4.09 11.95 1.54
N PHE A 119 4.81 11.28 0.64
CA PHE A 119 6.26 11.30 0.69
C PHE A 119 6.71 12.72 0.31
N GLN A 120 7.61 13.34 1.08
CA GLN A 120 7.99 14.74 0.82
C GLN A 120 9.07 14.85 -0.26
N GLN A 121 9.83 13.78 -0.43
CA GLN A 121 10.93 13.71 -1.40
C GLN A 121 10.43 13.62 -2.85
N VAL A 122 9.25 13.03 -3.03
CA VAL A 122 8.57 12.88 -4.33
C VAL A 122 7.09 13.14 -4.08
N ASP A 123 6.42 13.95 -4.88
CA ASP A 123 4.98 14.24 -4.71
C ASP A 123 4.11 12.98 -4.97
N LEU A 124 4.11 12.06 -4.01
CA LEU A 124 3.46 10.77 -4.03
C LEU A 124 2.68 10.61 -2.73
N GLU A 125 1.39 10.35 -2.87
CA GLU A 125 0.54 10.03 -1.74
C GLU A 125 0.94 8.69 -1.13
N ARG A 126 0.85 8.59 0.19
CA ARG A 126 1.08 7.33 0.91
C ARG A 126 -0.10 6.41 0.73
N VAL A 127 -1.32 6.95 0.75
CA VAL A 127 -2.57 6.22 0.54
C VAL A 127 -3.39 7.01 -0.46
N ARG A 128 -3.65 6.41 -1.62
CA ARG A 128 -4.55 6.96 -2.62
C ARG A 128 -5.91 6.25 -2.53
N VAL A 129 -6.97 7.03 -2.55
CA VAL A 129 -8.36 6.56 -2.54
C VAL A 129 -9.01 6.98 -3.84
N GLU A 130 -9.47 6.00 -4.61
CA GLU A 130 -10.09 6.21 -5.92
C GLU A 130 -11.45 5.53 -5.95
N VAL A 131 -12.45 6.18 -6.53
CA VAL A 131 -13.74 5.58 -6.85
C VAL A 131 -13.69 5.13 -8.29
N THR A 132 -13.85 3.83 -8.52
CA THR A 132 -13.82 3.23 -9.87
C THR A 132 -15.22 2.95 -10.41
N ASN A 133 -16.21 2.91 -9.53
CA ASN A 133 -17.61 2.87 -9.88
C ASN A 133 -18.42 3.68 -8.84
N PRO A 134 -19.29 4.60 -9.27
CA PRO A 134 -19.52 5.03 -10.65
C PRO A 134 -18.28 5.68 -11.28
N ARG A 135 -18.10 5.52 -12.60
CA ARG A 135 -16.93 6.08 -13.30
C ARG A 135 -17.05 7.60 -13.42
N ARG A 136 -15.91 8.30 -13.43
CA ARG A 136 -15.87 9.77 -13.52
C ARG A 136 -16.63 10.30 -14.73
N SER A 137 -16.45 9.68 -15.89
CA SER A 137 -17.13 10.01 -17.15
C SER A 137 -18.65 9.80 -17.12
N GLN A 138 -19.14 8.89 -16.26
CA GLN A 138 -20.56 8.58 -16.14
C GLN A 138 -21.30 9.53 -15.20
N LEU A 139 -20.59 10.14 -14.23
CA LEU A 139 -21.20 11.01 -13.22
C LEU A 139 -22.04 12.15 -13.82
N PRO A 140 -21.57 12.95 -14.81
CA PRO A 140 -22.37 14.05 -15.35
C PRO A 140 -23.69 13.58 -15.96
N THR A 141 -23.66 12.47 -16.71
CA THR A 141 -24.86 11.90 -17.35
C THR A 141 -25.79 11.25 -16.33
N LEU A 142 -25.24 10.62 -15.30
CA LEU A 142 -26.01 9.96 -14.25
C LEU A 142 -26.88 10.97 -13.51
N PHE A 143 -26.24 12.04 -13.02
CA PHE A 143 -26.92 13.12 -12.30
C PHE A 143 -27.92 13.86 -13.19
N ALA A 144 -27.53 14.20 -14.43
CA ALA A 144 -28.42 14.90 -15.36
C ALA A 144 -29.65 14.07 -15.79
N SER A 145 -29.52 12.75 -15.90
CA SER A 145 -30.59 11.89 -16.43
C SER A 145 -31.49 11.31 -15.34
N TYR A 146 -30.92 10.99 -14.18
CA TYR A 146 -31.59 10.25 -13.12
C TYR A 146 -31.73 11.04 -11.82
N GLY A 147 -31.18 12.24 -11.75
CA GLY A 147 -31.34 13.07 -10.58
C GLY A 147 -32.76 13.63 -10.45
N SER A 148 -33.56 13.05 -9.57
CA SER A 148 -34.94 13.48 -9.28
C SER A 148 -35.01 14.64 -8.29
N HIS A 149 -34.01 14.76 -7.41
CA HIS A 149 -33.98 15.71 -6.31
C HIS A 149 -32.79 16.67 -6.44
N MET A 150 -32.82 17.75 -5.66
CA MET A 150 -31.81 18.82 -5.68
C MET A 150 -31.49 19.37 -7.09
N GLN A 151 -32.49 19.60 -7.94
CA GLN A 151 -32.29 20.08 -9.32
C GLN A 151 -31.39 19.17 -10.18
N GLY A 152 -31.41 17.85 -9.93
CA GLY A 152 -30.59 16.88 -10.66
C GLY A 152 -29.19 16.69 -10.09
N LEU A 153 -28.94 17.14 -8.86
CA LEU A 153 -27.65 16.98 -8.18
C LEU A 153 -27.57 15.74 -7.28
N GLU A 154 -28.65 14.97 -7.20
CA GLU A 154 -28.79 13.86 -6.27
C GLU A 154 -29.39 12.65 -6.98
N VAL A 155 -28.76 11.49 -6.83
CA VAL A 155 -29.29 10.21 -7.31
C VAL A 155 -29.72 9.38 -6.10
N ASP A 156 -30.98 8.97 -6.12
CA ASP A 156 -31.58 8.21 -5.02
C ASP A 156 -30.99 6.80 -4.95
N TYR A 157 -30.57 6.39 -3.75
CA TYR A 157 -29.93 5.07 -3.57
C TYR A 157 -30.92 3.91 -3.74
N ASP A 158 -32.20 4.15 -3.51
CA ASP A 158 -33.31 3.20 -3.62
C ASP A 158 -33.96 3.20 -5.01
N ASP A 159 -33.48 4.02 -5.95
CA ASP A 159 -33.96 4.02 -7.33
C ASP A 159 -33.50 2.75 -8.07
N ILE A 160 -34.46 1.84 -8.28
CA ILE A 160 -34.29 0.58 -9.01
C ILE A 160 -34.93 0.60 -10.39
N ARG A 161 -35.37 1.76 -10.89
CA ARG A 161 -36.12 1.87 -12.15
C ARG A 161 -35.24 1.60 -13.38
N ASN A 162 -33.92 1.75 -13.27
CA ASN A 162 -32.99 1.63 -14.39
C ASN A 162 -31.71 0.86 -14.00
N ALA A 163 -31.28 -0.07 -14.85
CA ALA A 163 -30.07 -0.87 -14.64
C ALA A 163 -28.79 -0.02 -14.50
N GLN A 164 -28.67 1.10 -15.24
CA GLN A 164 -27.53 2.02 -15.13
C GLN A 164 -27.48 2.72 -13.77
N VAL A 165 -28.64 3.05 -13.20
CA VAL A 165 -28.74 3.64 -11.85
C VAL A 165 -28.37 2.61 -10.80
N ILE A 166 -28.85 1.38 -10.94
CA ILE A 166 -28.49 0.27 -10.04
C ILE A 166 -26.98 0.00 -10.06
N GLU A 167 -26.35 0.02 -11.24
CA GLU A 167 -24.91 -0.14 -11.39
C GLU A 167 -24.16 1.06 -10.80
N ALA A 168 -24.60 2.29 -11.05
CA ALA A 168 -23.97 3.48 -10.50
C ALA A 168 -24.14 3.64 -8.98
N ASN A 169 -25.21 3.08 -8.41
CA ASN A 169 -25.44 3.00 -6.96
C ASN A 169 -24.56 1.92 -6.28
N LEU A 170 -23.70 1.21 -7.03
CA LEU A 170 -22.64 0.38 -6.47
C LEU A 170 -21.36 1.21 -6.31
N LEU A 171 -21.04 1.62 -5.08
CA LEU A 171 -19.78 2.30 -4.80
C LEU A 171 -18.63 1.28 -4.79
N THR A 172 -17.71 1.40 -5.75
CA THR A 172 -16.47 0.62 -5.79
C THR A 172 -15.28 1.51 -5.50
N VAL A 173 -14.62 1.25 -4.37
CA VAL A 173 -13.48 2.00 -3.89
C VAL A 173 -12.21 1.18 -4.09
N ARG A 174 -11.22 1.75 -4.76
CA ARG A 174 -9.87 1.25 -4.90
C ARG A 174 -8.95 2.02 -3.95
N ILE A 175 -8.25 1.30 -3.09
CA ILE A 175 -7.20 1.83 -2.23
C ILE A 175 -5.85 1.38 -2.77
N THR A 176 -4.98 2.34 -3.03
CA THR A 176 -3.58 2.09 -3.36
C THR A 176 -2.72 2.59 -2.20
N TYR A 177 -2.21 1.66 -1.41
CA TYR A 177 -1.31 1.93 -0.30
C TYR A 177 0.14 1.77 -0.75
N PHE A 178 0.88 2.87 -0.86
CA PHE A 178 2.32 2.85 -1.12
C PHE A 178 3.06 2.50 0.17
N TYR A 179 3.15 1.20 0.44
CA TYR A 179 3.69 0.66 1.68
C TYR A 179 5.21 0.80 1.72
N GLU A 180 5.70 1.55 2.71
CA GLU A 180 7.13 1.72 3.00
C GLU A 180 7.68 0.50 3.73
N MET A 181 8.63 -0.22 3.12
CA MET A 181 9.31 -1.35 3.71
C MET A 181 10.42 -0.90 4.68
N ARG A 182 10.12 -0.94 5.97
CA ARG A 182 10.98 -0.40 7.04
C ARG A 182 12.11 -1.31 7.49
N ILE A 183 11.92 -2.62 7.42
CA ILE A 183 12.92 -3.58 7.89
C ILE A 183 14.05 -3.63 6.83
N PRO A 184 15.28 -3.20 7.17
CA PRO A 184 16.36 -2.99 6.21
C PRO A 184 17.13 -4.29 5.93
N PHE A 185 16.43 -5.36 5.59
CA PHE A 185 17.05 -6.66 5.30
C PHE A 185 17.00 -6.99 3.81
N ALA A 186 15.79 -6.99 3.25
CA ALA A 186 15.55 -7.31 1.84
C ALA A 186 14.66 -6.27 1.15
N ASN A 187 14.50 -5.07 1.74
CA ASN A 187 13.62 -4.02 1.21
C ASN A 187 14.02 -3.58 -0.21
N TRP A 188 15.30 -3.25 -0.42
CA TRP A 188 15.83 -2.88 -1.74
C TRP A 188 15.70 -4.02 -2.77
N GLN A 189 16.00 -5.26 -2.35
CA GLN A 189 15.90 -6.42 -3.22
C GLN A 189 14.46 -6.73 -3.64
N LEU A 190 13.51 -6.69 -2.69
CA LEU A 190 12.09 -6.88 -2.95
C LEU A 190 11.51 -5.75 -3.81
N HIS A 191 11.95 -4.52 -3.56
CA HIS A 191 11.59 -3.36 -4.36
C HIS A 191 12.06 -3.51 -5.82
N ALA A 192 13.34 -3.85 -6.02
CA ALA A 192 13.89 -4.09 -7.35
C ALA A 192 13.16 -5.24 -8.07
N PHE A 193 12.82 -6.32 -7.36
CA PHE A 193 12.02 -7.41 -7.94
C PHE A 193 10.62 -6.97 -8.34
N TYR A 194 9.97 -6.14 -7.52
CA TYR A 194 8.67 -5.56 -7.86
C TYR A 194 8.77 -4.69 -9.12
N MET A 195 9.74 -3.77 -9.15
CA MET A 195 9.95 -2.84 -10.27
C MET A 195 10.30 -3.58 -11.56
N GLY A 196 11.14 -4.60 -11.48
CA GLY A 196 11.64 -5.35 -12.63
C GLY A 196 10.79 -6.56 -13.03
N ARG A 197 9.64 -6.83 -12.39
CA ARG A 197 8.90 -8.10 -12.56
C ARG A 197 8.59 -8.47 -14.02
N GLU A 198 8.35 -7.47 -14.86
CA GLU A 198 8.04 -7.65 -16.28
C GLU A 198 9.32 -7.86 -17.12
N ALA A 199 10.42 -7.22 -16.72
CA ALA A 199 11.75 -7.42 -17.32
C ALA A 199 12.38 -8.78 -16.93
N LEU A 200 12.02 -9.34 -15.77
CA LEU A 200 12.46 -10.67 -15.32
C LEU A 200 12.05 -11.80 -16.28
N ASN A 201 10.97 -11.62 -17.06
CA ASN A 201 10.57 -12.60 -18.08
C ASN A 201 11.50 -12.59 -19.32
N GLY A 202 12.11 -11.45 -19.64
CA GLY A 202 13.05 -11.30 -20.77
C GLY A 202 14.50 -11.56 -20.40
N LEU A 203 14.86 -11.33 -19.13
CA LEU A 203 16.16 -11.68 -18.57
C LEU A 203 16.10 -13.15 -18.14
N ALA A 204 16.53 -14.06 -19.02
CA ALA A 204 16.71 -15.47 -18.66
C ALA A 204 17.48 -15.59 -17.33
N MET A 205 16.75 -15.84 -16.25
CA MET A 205 17.24 -15.83 -14.87
C MET A 205 18.26 -16.95 -14.68
N ARG A 206 19.53 -16.68 -14.97
CA ARG A 206 20.64 -17.60 -14.72
C ARG A 206 21.15 -17.45 -13.28
N GLY A 207 20.39 -18.00 -12.33
CA GLY A 207 20.90 -18.38 -11.00
C GLY A 207 20.42 -17.55 -9.80
N VAL A 208 20.90 -17.97 -8.61
CA VAL A 208 20.48 -17.47 -7.28
C VAL A 208 21.29 -16.26 -6.80
N ASN A 209 22.25 -15.79 -7.60
CA ASN A 209 23.24 -14.76 -7.23
C ASN A 209 22.81 -13.37 -7.73
N PHE A 210 21.72 -12.84 -7.19
CA PHE A 210 21.14 -11.57 -7.61
C PHE A 210 22.00 -10.34 -7.28
N THR A 211 22.79 -10.40 -6.21
CA THR A 211 23.54 -9.25 -5.68
C THR A 211 24.91 -9.05 -6.35
N THR A 212 25.43 -10.08 -7.02
CA THR A 212 26.75 -10.05 -7.67
C THR A 212 26.67 -10.02 -9.19
N GLN A 213 25.46 -10.22 -9.75
CA GLN A 213 25.24 -10.14 -11.18
C GLN A 213 25.27 -8.69 -11.65
N LYS A 214 26.22 -8.37 -12.53
CA LYS A 214 26.30 -7.07 -13.19
C LYS A 214 25.62 -7.12 -14.55
N VAL A 215 24.79 -6.14 -14.85
CA VAL A 215 24.16 -5.94 -16.17
C VAL A 215 24.66 -4.61 -16.71
N ASN A 216 25.28 -4.61 -17.90
CA ASN A 216 25.83 -3.41 -18.54
C ASN A 216 26.78 -2.57 -17.65
N GLY A 217 27.52 -3.22 -16.73
CA GLY A 217 28.45 -2.55 -15.82
C GLY A 217 27.82 -2.01 -14.52
N GLY A 218 26.50 -2.01 -14.39
CA GLY A 218 25.75 -1.65 -13.18
C GLY A 218 25.26 -2.87 -12.38
N SER A 219 24.66 -2.63 -11.20
CA SER A 219 24.03 -3.70 -10.43
C SER A 219 22.74 -4.18 -11.11
N LEU A 220 22.39 -5.46 -10.97
CA LEU A 220 21.12 -5.98 -11.46
C LEU A 220 19.92 -5.22 -10.87
N THR A 221 20.01 -4.81 -9.60
CA THR A 221 18.91 -4.08 -8.93
C THR A 221 18.67 -2.71 -9.53
N ASP A 222 19.72 -1.95 -9.84
CA ASP A 222 19.55 -0.64 -10.50
C ASP A 222 18.89 -0.81 -11.88
N HIS A 223 19.30 -1.84 -12.63
CA HIS A 223 18.73 -2.13 -13.94
C HIS A 223 17.23 -2.49 -13.87
N LEU A 224 16.84 -3.33 -12.90
CA LEU A 224 15.44 -3.70 -12.69
C LEU A 224 14.59 -2.51 -12.24
N GLU A 225 15.14 -1.65 -11.38
CA GLU A 225 14.47 -0.44 -10.92
C GLU A 225 14.28 0.57 -12.06
N ASP A 226 15.30 0.78 -12.90
CA ASP A 226 15.24 1.68 -14.06
C ASP A 226 14.28 1.15 -15.14
N ALA A 227 14.25 -0.16 -15.35
CA ALA A 227 13.28 -0.79 -16.25
C ALA A 227 11.84 -0.60 -15.76
N GLY A 228 11.60 -0.76 -14.45
CA GLY A 228 10.28 -0.53 -13.85
C GLY A 228 9.85 0.94 -13.88
N ALA A 229 10.80 1.88 -13.76
CA ALA A 229 10.50 3.32 -13.74
C ALA A 229 9.80 3.83 -15.01
N GLY A 230 9.93 3.11 -16.13
CA GLY A 230 9.24 3.42 -17.39
C GLY A 230 7.77 3.02 -17.45
N GLN A 231 7.25 2.21 -16.52
CA GLN A 231 5.90 1.64 -16.60
C GLN A 231 4.78 2.65 -16.32
N SER A 232 4.93 3.51 -15.31
CA SER A 232 3.93 4.53 -14.98
C SER A 232 4.55 5.72 -14.22
N PRO A 233 3.86 6.87 -14.15
CA PRO A 233 4.31 8.01 -13.35
C PRO A 233 4.55 7.66 -11.87
N ASP A 234 3.77 6.73 -11.31
CA ASP A 234 3.94 6.27 -9.94
C ASP A 234 5.19 5.41 -9.78
N HIS A 235 5.49 4.50 -10.73
CA HIS A 235 6.73 3.73 -10.71
C HIS A 235 7.97 4.64 -10.78
N LYS A 236 7.92 5.69 -11.60
CA LYS A 236 8.99 6.70 -11.64
C LYS A 236 9.18 7.40 -10.28
N LYS A 237 8.09 7.80 -9.62
CA LYS A 237 8.15 8.44 -8.29
C LYS A 237 8.73 7.48 -7.24
N ILE A 238 8.31 6.22 -7.25
CA ILE A 238 8.82 5.19 -6.34
C ILE A 238 10.32 4.93 -6.58
N ARG A 239 10.78 4.86 -7.83
CA ARG A 239 12.20 4.79 -8.18
C ARG A 239 13.01 5.94 -7.59
N THR A 240 12.53 7.17 -7.75
CA THR A 240 13.20 8.37 -7.19
C THR A 240 13.15 8.37 -5.65
N LEU A 241 12.10 7.81 -5.04
CA LEU A 241 12.03 7.65 -3.59
C LEU A 241 13.10 6.68 -3.06
N ALA A 242 13.42 5.63 -3.84
CA ALA A 242 14.47 4.67 -3.52
C ALA A 242 15.87 5.31 -3.43
N ASP A 243 16.15 6.38 -4.19
CA ASP A 243 17.41 7.15 -4.09
C ASP A 243 17.62 7.75 -2.68
N SER A 244 16.52 7.96 -1.93
CA SER A 244 16.55 8.41 -0.54
C SER A 244 16.57 7.27 0.48
N ASN A 245 16.87 6.03 0.07
CA ASN A 245 16.77 4.81 0.88
C ASN A 245 15.36 4.54 1.44
N VAL A 246 14.32 5.01 0.74
CA VAL A 246 12.92 4.75 1.10
C VAL A 246 12.31 3.86 0.02
N PHE A 247 12.13 2.58 0.34
CA PHE A 247 11.61 1.59 -0.59
C PHE A 247 10.11 1.38 -0.36
N ALA A 248 9.29 1.74 -1.34
CA ALA A 248 7.84 1.60 -1.26
C ALA A 248 7.30 0.68 -2.36
N ILE A 249 6.30 -0.15 -2.02
CA ILE A 249 5.59 -0.99 -2.99
C ILE A 249 4.10 -0.65 -2.94
N PRO A 250 3.43 -0.44 -4.09
CA PRO A 250 2.00 -0.21 -4.11
C PRO A 250 1.26 -1.51 -3.82
N VAL A 251 0.49 -1.50 -2.74
CA VAL A 251 -0.44 -2.54 -2.35
C VAL A 251 -1.83 -2.05 -2.70
N VAL A 252 -2.51 -2.75 -3.61
CA VAL A 252 -3.81 -2.33 -4.13
C VAL A 252 -4.89 -3.28 -3.62
N ALA A 253 -5.98 -2.74 -3.11
CA ALA A 253 -7.20 -3.48 -2.80
C ALA A 253 -8.42 -2.73 -3.33
N THR A 254 -9.45 -3.47 -3.74
CA THR A 254 -10.71 -2.89 -4.23
C THR A 254 -11.86 -3.53 -3.48
N TYR A 255 -12.85 -2.74 -3.09
CA TYR A 255 -14.07 -3.22 -2.43
C TYR A 255 -15.29 -2.51 -2.98
N SER A 256 -16.38 -3.26 -3.18
CA SER A 256 -17.65 -2.75 -3.72
C SER A 256 -18.78 -2.92 -2.71
N MET A 257 -19.59 -1.89 -2.52
CA MET A 257 -20.81 -1.92 -1.70
C MET A 257 -21.94 -1.16 -2.36
N ARG A 258 -23.18 -1.59 -2.12
CA ARG A 258 -24.36 -0.79 -2.49
C ARG A 258 -24.47 0.44 -1.59
N MET A 259 -24.78 1.57 -2.20
CA MET A 259 -25.05 2.82 -1.49
C MET A 259 -26.21 2.66 -0.49
N GLN A 260 -26.10 3.36 0.65
CA GLN A 260 -27.12 3.45 1.70
C GLN A 260 -27.54 4.91 1.97
N SER A 261 -27.07 5.81 1.14
CA SER A 261 -27.35 7.24 1.13
C SER A 261 -27.28 7.71 -0.32
N ASN A 262 -27.94 8.83 -0.61
CA ASN A 262 -27.99 9.35 -1.96
C ASN A 262 -26.61 9.82 -2.42
N LEU A 263 -26.25 9.51 -3.67
CA LEU A 263 -25.04 10.05 -4.29
C LEU A 263 -25.24 11.53 -4.54
N LEU A 264 -24.25 12.35 -4.18
CA LEU A 264 -24.30 13.79 -4.39
C LEU A 264 -23.30 14.24 -5.46
N ASN A 265 -23.73 15.20 -6.27
CA ASN A 265 -22.91 15.87 -7.28
C ASN A 265 -22.45 17.24 -6.79
N SER A 266 -21.57 17.28 -5.78
CA SER A 266 -20.99 18.56 -5.34
C SER A 266 -19.46 18.50 -5.40
N GLY A 267 -18.82 19.67 -5.44
CA GLY A 267 -17.35 19.75 -5.41
C GLY A 267 -16.76 19.40 -4.04
N SER A 268 -17.54 19.55 -2.97
CA SER A 268 -17.11 19.32 -1.58
C SER A 268 -17.55 17.97 -1.02
N HIS A 269 -18.63 17.39 -1.57
CA HIS A 269 -19.22 16.11 -1.16
C HIS A 269 -19.60 15.29 -2.39
N GLY A 270 -19.39 13.98 -2.31
CA GLY A 270 -19.61 13.06 -3.43
C GLY A 270 -18.32 12.59 -4.12
N PRO A 271 -18.43 11.66 -5.07
CA PRO A 271 -17.27 10.94 -5.59
C PRO A 271 -16.46 11.74 -6.62
N ASN A 272 -16.93 12.89 -7.10
CA ASN A 272 -16.30 13.65 -8.21
C ASN A 272 -14.80 13.90 -8.02
N ALA A 273 -14.36 14.19 -6.79
CA ALA A 273 -12.98 14.52 -6.50
C ALA A 273 -12.03 13.31 -6.60
N CYS A 274 -12.54 12.10 -6.37
CA CYS A 274 -11.76 10.87 -6.33
C CYS A 274 -12.20 9.82 -7.36
N ALA A 275 -13.23 10.08 -8.16
CA ALA A 275 -13.68 9.19 -9.22
C ALA A 275 -12.68 9.15 -10.38
N VAL A 276 -12.45 7.94 -10.89
CA VAL A 276 -11.57 7.62 -12.02
C VAL A 276 -12.30 6.67 -12.98
N ASP A 277 -11.87 6.64 -14.25
CA ASP A 277 -12.53 5.82 -15.29
C ASP A 277 -12.01 4.37 -15.39
N GLY A 278 -10.94 4.03 -14.66
CA GLY A 278 -10.34 2.69 -14.67
C GLY A 278 -8.83 2.72 -14.66
#